data_AF-A0A4R6QQC9-F1
#
_entry.id   AF-A0A4R6QQC9-F1
#
_cell.length_a   1.000
_cell.length_b   1.000
_cell.length_c   1.000
_cell.angle_alpha   90.00
_cell.angle_beta   90.00
_cell.angle_gamma   90.00
#
_symmetry.space_group_name_H-M   'P 1'
#
loop_
_entity.id
_entity.type
_entity.pdbx_description
1 polymer ?
#
loop_
_entity_poly.entity_id
_entity_poly.type
_entity_poly.pdbx_seq_one_letter_code
_entity_poly.pdbx_strand_id
1 'polypeptide(L)'
;MSNITWRKSATKDVRPFFGAATLESSVDLAEIRLYEDGAFMPDTAHAVEPTDSQPLDIVVRPNLALPAEMPMAKGDLVLAVTAVQPFMKKTIVVETHKVSGKIPDEIAVGSNIIDKLGGGSNVIIEVALCLGKQLTKKPGSPFLLGHWLSKKSFAIKTPKLAEAFPIQPMTDEEWKLIGYPAKTLYSVQYIGGFNDPVAKDSHLATVRIHADVHKKLTLESAQRLAKPMMASLAAEITGHIIAASVSEWENADEAAASSPLSAFLKRIERIDPAFTFEKFKEYAKEPGMPRLKALLHADQQSVRSIAEG
;
A
#
# COMPACT_ATOMS: atom_id res chain seq x y z
N MET A 1 -21.26 -27.61 20.79
CA MET A 1 -20.19 -26.71 21.27
C MET A 1 -19.90 -25.71 20.17
N SER A 2 -20.25 -24.44 20.36
CA SER A 2 -20.07 -23.39 19.34
C SER A 2 -18.59 -22.97 19.29
N ASN A 3 -17.94 -23.17 18.14
CA ASN A 3 -16.59 -22.70 17.89
C ASN A 3 -16.58 -21.16 17.86
N ILE A 4 -16.09 -20.56 18.95
CA ILE A 4 -15.84 -19.12 19.03
C ILE A 4 -14.60 -18.83 18.18
N THR A 5 -14.80 -18.22 17.02
CA THR A 5 -13.73 -17.76 16.15
C THR A 5 -13.17 -16.46 16.71
N TRP A 6 -12.05 -16.54 17.42
CA TRP A 6 -11.33 -15.36 17.90
C TRP A 6 -10.75 -14.59 16.71
N ARG A 7 -11.27 -13.38 16.46
CA ARG A 7 -10.66 -12.43 15.53
C ARG A 7 -9.83 -11.43 16.33
N LYS A 8 -8.55 -11.29 15.96
CA LYS A 8 -7.68 -10.25 16.50
C LYS A 8 -8.14 -8.90 15.91
N SER A 9 -8.87 -8.11 16.69
CA SER A 9 -9.13 -6.70 16.35
C SER A 9 -7.85 -5.89 16.54
N ALA A 10 -7.68 -4.84 15.74
CA ALA A 10 -6.54 -3.93 15.86
C ALA A 10 -6.42 -3.40 17.31
N THR A 11 -5.19 -3.24 17.79
CA THR A 11 -4.91 -2.65 19.11
C THR A 11 -5.50 -1.24 19.13
N LYS A 12 -6.63 -1.05 19.82
CA LYS A 12 -7.19 0.29 20.05
C LYS A 12 -6.15 1.07 20.87
N ASP A 13 -5.78 2.27 20.43
CA ASP A 13 -5.00 3.20 21.25
C ASP A 13 -5.86 3.57 22.47
N VAL A 14 -5.78 2.78 23.55
CA VAL A 14 -6.55 3.05 24.77
C VAL A 14 -5.97 4.31 25.41
N ARG A 15 -6.74 5.40 25.37
CA ARG A 15 -6.41 6.65 26.07
C ARG A 15 -7.20 6.72 27.38
N PRO A 16 -6.61 7.27 28.46
CA PRO A 16 -7.23 7.31 29.78
C PRO A 16 -8.24 8.47 29.97
N PHE A 17 -8.75 9.10 28.90
CA PHE A 17 -9.62 10.28 29.00
C PHE A 17 -11.11 9.90 29.08
N PHE A 18 -11.50 9.16 30.13
CA PHE A 18 -12.90 8.77 30.35
C PHE A 18 -13.85 9.97 30.37
N GLY A 19 -13.40 11.14 30.84
CA GLY A 19 -14.17 12.38 30.86
C GLY A 19 -14.41 12.99 29.47
N ALA A 20 -13.76 12.50 28.42
CA ALA A 20 -13.93 12.96 27.03
C ALA A 20 -14.41 11.85 26.08
N ALA A 21 -14.88 10.71 26.61
CA ALA A 21 -15.25 9.54 25.82
C ALA A 21 -16.35 9.82 24.78
N THR A 22 -17.28 10.74 25.08
CA THR A 22 -18.35 11.14 24.15
C THR A 22 -17.85 11.86 22.90
N LEU A 23 -16.60 12.34 22.93
CA LEU A 23 -15.95 13.00 21.79
C LEU A 23 -15.14 12.01 20.93
N GLU A 24 -14.95 10.76 21.36
CA GLU A 24 -14.03 9.82 20.70
C GLU A 24 -14.39 9.57 19.22
N SER A 25 -15.68 9.56 18.89
CA SER A 25 -16.20 9.32 17.54
C SER A 25 -16.43 10.60 16.72
N SER A 26 -16.02 11.77 17.22
CA SER A 26 -16.38 13.04 16.60
C SER A 26 -15.84 13.24 15.18
N VAL A 27 -14.78 12.54 14.77
CA VAL A 27 -14.25 12.61 13.40
C VAL A 27 -14.39 11.29 12.63
N ASP A 28 -15.19 10.34 13.11
CA ASP A 28 -15.37 9.03 12.45
C ASP A 28 -15.99 9.16 11.05
N LEU A 29 -16.82 10.19 10.86
CA LEU A 29 -17.47 10.50 9.59
C LEU A 29 -16.56 11.25 8.61
N ALA A 30 -15.31 11.56 8.97
CA ALA A 30 -14.41 12.23 8.05
C ALA A 30 -14.15 11.36 6.80
N GLU A 31 -13.97 12.01 5.66
CA GLU A 31 -13.75 11.37 4.35
C GLU A 31 -12.56 12.00 3.65
N ILE A 32 -11.96 11.26 2.72
CA ILE A 32 -10.82 11.72 1.92
C ILE A 32 -11.09 11.51 0.42
N ARG A 33 -10.67 12.48 -0.38
CA ARG A 33 -10.59 12.43 -1.84
C ARG A 33 -9.10 12.54 -2.21
N LEU A 34 -8.65 11.71 -3.16
CA LEU A 34 -7.23 11.62 -3.53
C LEU A 34 -6.89 12.29 -4.87
N TYR A 35 -7.90 12.51 -5.72
CA TYR A 35 -7.77 13.05 -7.08
C TYR A 35 -8.86 14.09 -7.33
N GLU A 36 -8.63 15.04 -8.24
CA GLU A 36 -9.51 16.20 -8.53
C GLU A 36 -10.99 15.81 -8.72
N ASP A 37 -11.23 14.79 -9.54
CA ASP A 37 -12.59 14.28 -9.87
C ASP A 37 -12.98 13.01 -9.10
N GLY A 38 -12.24 12.66 -8.06
CA GLY A 38 -12.49 11.47 -7.26
C GLY A 38 -13.72 11.58 -6.34
N ALA A 39 -14.31 10.44 -5.96
CA ALA A 39 -15.29 10.42 -4.90
C ALA A 39 -14.63 10.58 -3.52
N PHE A 40 -15.36 11.15 -2.57
CA PHE A 40 -14.97 11.11 -1.15
C PHE A 40 -15.19 9.71 -0.61
N MET A 41 -14.18 9.20 0.10
CA MET A 41 -14.15 7.84 0.62
C MET A 41 -13.99 7.87 2.15
N PRO A 42 -14.77 7.07 2.89
CA PRO A 42 -14.63 6.96 4.35
C PRO A 42 -13.55 5.95 4.77
N ASP A 43 -13.06 5.13 3.83
CA ASP A 43 -12.03 4.11 4.06
C ASP A 43 -10.75 4.73 4.61
N THR A 44 -10.01 4.00 5.44
CA THR A 44 -8.80 4.52 6.12
C THR A 44 -7.50 4.04 5.49
N ALA A 45 -7.58 3.25 4.43
CA ALA A 45 -6.42 2.71 3.73
C ALA A 45 -6.64 2.78 2.23
N HIS A 46 -5.74 3.47 1.54
CA HIS A 46 -5.77 3.66 0.10
C HIS A 46 -4.45 3.24 -0.52
N ALA A 47 -4.53 2.47 -1.60
CA ALA A 47 -3.38 2.15 -2.44
C ALA A 47 -3.35 3.14 -3.61
N VAL A 48 -2.25 3.87 -3.77
CA VAL A 48 -2.02 4.81 -4.88
C VAL A 48 -0.89 4.29 -5.73
N GLU A 49 -1.19 3.93 -6.98
CA GLU A 49 -0.21 3.45 -7.94
C GLU A 49 0.69 4.62 -8.41
N PRO A 50 2.02 4.45 -8.50
CA PRO A 50 2.90 5.52 -8.99
C PRO A 50 2.64 5.95 -10.45
N THR A 51 1.82 5.21 -11.19
CA THR A 51 1.48 5.43 -12.60
C THR A 51 0.17 6.18 -12.83
N ASP A 52 -0.56 6.57 -11.77
CA ASP A 52 -1.71 7.44 -11.99
C ASP A 52 -1.21 8.78 -12.55
N SER A 53 -1.48 9.01 -13.84
CA SER A 53 -1.10 10.22 -14.58
C SER A 53 -1.66 11.53 -13.99
N GLN A 54 -2.51 11.42 -12.97
CA GLN A 54 -3.05 12.55 -12.23
C GLN A 54 -2.24 12.76 -10.93
N PRO A 55 -1.70 13.96 -10.70
CA PRO A 55 -1.07 14.27 -9.43
C PRO A 55 -2.07 14.11 -8.29
N LEU A 56 -1.59 13.67 -7.12
CA LEU A 56 -2.42 13.60 -5.92
C LEU A 56 -2.96 14.99 -5.56
N ASP A 57 -4.29 15.11 -5.56
CA ASP A 57 -5.03 16.26 -5.09
C ASP A 57 -5.82 15.86 -3.84
N ILE A 58 -5.10 15.78 -2.72
CA ILE A 58 -5.67 15.26 -1.49
C ILE A 58 -6.53 16.34 -0.82
N VAL A 59 -7.81 16.04 -0.68
CA VAL A 59 -8.80 16.86 0.01
C VAL A 59 -9.51 16.03 1.06
N VAL A 60 -9.71 16.64 2.24
CA VAL A 60 -10.36 16.00 3.38
C VAL A 60 -11.65 16.73 3.68
N ARG A 61 -12.73 15.97 3.88
CA ARG A 61 -13.98 16.45 4.48
C ARG A 61 -14.01 16.04 5.95
N PRO A 62 -13.90 16.98 6.91
CA PRO A 62 -13.83 16.61 8.31
C PRO A 62 -15.10 15.98 8.86
N ASN A 63 -16.28 16.37 8.34
CA ASN A 63 -17.61 15.91 8.78
C ASN A 63 -17.72 15.82 10.31
N LEU A 64 -17.32 16.89 11.00
CA LEU A 64 -17.20 16.91 12.45
C LEU A 64 -18.57 16.71 13.13
N ALA A 65 -18.74 15.59 13.83
CA ALA A 65 -19.96 15.25 14.56
C ALA A 65 -19.74 15.44 16.07
N LEU A 66 -20.21 16.57 16.61
CA LEU A 66 -20.13 16.83 18.03
C LEU A 66 -21.39 16.33 18.76
N PRO A 67 -21.25 15.68 19.92
CA PRO A 67 -22.39 15.32 20.75
C PRO A 67 -23.11 16.58 21.26
N ALA A 68 -24.42 16.46 21.51
CA ALA A 68 -25.22 17.56 22.06
C ALA A 68 -24.70 18.01 23.43
N GLU A 69 -24.33 17.06 24.28
CA GLU A 69 -23.68 17.30 25.56
C GLU A 69 -22.17 17.10 25.43
N MET A 70 -21.43 18.21 25.46
CA MET A 70 -19.98 18.17 25.42
C MET A 70 -19.37 18.26 26.82
N PRO A 71 -18.33 17.48 27.13
CA PRO A 71 -17.64 17.53 28.41
C PRO A 71 -16.75 18.78 28.59
N MET A 72 -16.63 19.61 27.55
CA MET A 72 -15.85 20.86 27.55
C MET A 72 -16.40 21.85 26.53
N ALA A 73 -15.98 23.11 26.64
CA ALA A 73 -16.45 24.17 25.77
C ALA A 73 -15.90 24.02 24.34
N LYS A 74 -16.72 24.31 23.32
CA LYS A 74 -16.29 24.33 21.91
C LYS A 74 -15.09 25.25 21.66
N GLY A 75 -14.99 26.36 22.41
CA GLY A 75 -13.87 27.31 22.30
C GLY A 75 -12.53 26.74 22.76
N ASP A 76 -12.54 25.62 23.48
CA ASP A 76 -11.33 24.93 23.95
C ASP A 76 -10.85 23.86 22.97
N LEU A 77 -11.61 23.63 21.90
CA LEU A 77 -11.35 22.60 20.91
C LEU A 77 -10.87 23.19 19.58
N VAL A 78 -9.95 22.47 18.95
CA VAL A 78 -9.49 22.74 17.60
C VAL A 78 -9.58 21.46 16.77
N LEU A 79 -10.01 21.59 15.54
CA LEU A 79 -9.84 20.56 14.52
C LEU A 79 -8.46 20.79 13.87
N ALA A 80 -7.64 19.75 13.79
CA ALA A 80 -6.36 19.79 13.12
C ALA A 80 -6.32 18.73 12.01
N VAL A 81 -5.84 19.11 10.84
CA VAL A 81 -5.45 18.18 9.78
C VAL A 81 -3.93 18.13 9.74
N THR A 82 -3.36 16.93 9.79
CA THR A 82 -1.91 16.71 9.72
C THR A 82 -1.58 15.74 8.59
N ALA A 83 -0.39 15.90 8.03
CA ALA A 83 0.20 14.98 7.09
C ALA A 83 1.48 14.43 7.70
N VAL A 84 1.59 13.10 7.78
CA VAL A 84 2.65 12.38 8.46
C VAL A 84 3.37 11.48 7.46
N GLN A 85 4.70 11.55 7.47
CA GLN A 85 5.57 10.59 6.80
C GLN A 85 6.28 9.74 7.88
N PRO A 86 5.79 8.51 8.16
CA PRO A 86 6.30 7.70 9.25
C PRO A 86 7.77 7.34 9.13
N PHE A 87 8.25 7.08 7.90
CA PHE A 87 9.65 6.69 7.66
C PHE A 87 10.61 7.84 8.00
N MET A 88 10.30 9.04 7.53
CA MET A 88 11.07 10.25 7.82
C MET A 88 10.81 10.80 9.23
N LYS A 89 9.84 10.23 9.97
CA LYS A 89 9.33 10.74 11.26
C LYS A 89 8.96 12.22 11.18
N LYS A 90 8.41 12.64 10.04
CA LYS A 90 8.08 14.04 9.75
C LYS A 90 6.57 14.21 9.79
N THR A 91 6.12 15.19 10.57
CA THR A 91 4.71 15.58 10.65
C THR A 91 4.60 17.05 10.26
N ILE A 92 3.65 17.36 9.38
CA ILE A 92 3.30 18.72 9.00
C ILE A 92 1.85 18.95 9.40
N VAL A 93 1.60 20.05 10.10
CA VAL A 93 0.24 20.54 10.32
C VAL A 93 -0.20 21.22 9.04
N VAL A 94 -1.26 20.69 8.42
CA VAL A 94 -1.85 21.22 7.19
C VAL A 94 -2.64 22.48 7.53
N GLU A 95 -3.67 22.31 8.36
CA GLU A 95 -4.52 23.40 8.83
C GLU A 95 -5.04 23.12 10.24
N THR A 96 -5.40 24.19 10.94
CA THR A 96 -6.04 24.13 12.25
C THR A 96 -7.21 25.11 12.32
N HIS A 97 -8.37 24.64 12.76
CA HIS A 97 -9.60 25.42 12.85
C HIS A 97 -10.16 25.37 14.27
N LYS A 98 -10.56 26.52 14.82
CA LYS A 98 -11.27 26.56 16.11
C LYS A 98 -12.68 26.00 15.93
N VAL A 99 -13.09 25.08 16.81
CA VAL A 99 -14.42 24.44 16.74
C VAL A 99 -15.55 25.41 17.09
N SER A 100 -15.27 26.50 17.80
CA SER A 100 -16.23 27.59 18.00
C SER A 100 -16.45 28.46 16.75
N GLY A 101 -15.63 28.32 15.71
CA GLY A 101 -15.73 29.05 14.45
C GLY A 101 -16.35 28.24 13.33
N LYS A 102 -16.39 28.82 12.13
CA LYS A 102 -16.76 28.11 10.91
C LYS A 102 -15.60 27.19 10.51
N ILE A 103 -15.88 25.89 10.43
CA ILE A 103 -14.94 24.90 9.89
C ILE A 103 -15.25 24.76 8.39
N PRO A 104 -14.24 24.77 7.51
CA PRO A 104 -14.44 24.48 6.08
C PRO A 104 -15.04 23.10 5.88
N ASP A 105 -15.95 22.97 4.91
CA ASP A 105 -16.48 21.66 4.53
C ASP A 105 -15.38 20.80 3.92
N GLU A 106 -14.45 21.42 3.18
CA GLU A 106 -13.31 20.77 2.53
C GLU A 106 -12.00 21.46 2.92
N ILE A 107 -10.98 20.66 3.22
CA ILE A 107 -9.62 21.10 3.56
C ILE A 107 -8.66 20.45 2.58
N ALA A 108 -8.03 21.26 1.73
CA ALA A 108 -7.02 20.80 0.79
C ALA A 108 -5.66 20.65 1.49
N VAL A 109 -5.00 19.50 1.32
CA VAL A 109 -3.65 19.27 1.84
C VAL A 109 -2.60 19.99 0.99
N GLY A 110 -2.86 20.14 -0.31
CA GLY A 110 -1.98 20.81 -1.26
C GLY A 110 -0.76 19.96 -1.65
N SER A 111 -0.42 20.00 -2.94
CA SER A 111 0.73 19.28 -3.50
C SER A 111 2.06 19.67 -2.84
N ASN A 112 2.21 20.93 -2.46
CA ASN A 112 3.39 21.45 -1.77
C ASN A 112 3.68 20.78 -0.41
N ILE A 113 2.67 20.32 0.33
CA ILE A 113 2.85 19.59 1.59
C ILE A 113 3.31 18.17 1.30
N ILE A 114 2.73 17.54 0.27
CA ILE A 114 3.08 16.21 -0.18
C ILE A 114 4.53 16.15 -0.68
N ASP A 115 4.97 17.15 -1.43
CA ASP A 115 6.37 17.28 -1.87
C ASP A 115 7.33 17.36 -0.70
N LYS A 116 6.98 18.16 0.33
CA LYS A 116 7.76 18.27 1.57
C LYS A 116 7.84 16.97 2.37
N LEU A 117 6.98 15.99 2.09
CA LEU A 117 6.91 14.67 2.75
C LEU A 117 7.47 13.53 1.88
N GLY A 118 8.16 13.86 0.78
CA GLY A 118 8.79 12.87 -0.09
C GLY A 118 7.93 12.41 -1.27
N GLY A 119 7.04 13.27 -1.78
CA GLY A 119 6.33 13.04 -3.04
C GLY A 119 5.16 12.04 -2.95
N GLY A 120 4.51 11.92 -1.80
CA GLY A 120 3.22 11.21 -1.67
C GLY A 120 3.29 9.71 -1.43
N SER A 121 4.48 9.11 -1.44
CA SER A 121 4.64 7.70 -1.08
C SER A 121 4.53 7.50 0.44
N ASN A 122 3.68 6.57 0.88
CA ASN A 122 3.52 6.18 2.30
C ASN A 122 3.19 7.34 3.26
N VAL A 123 2.32 8.26 2.84
CA VAL A 123 1.85 9.37 3.66
C VAL A 123 0.60 8.96 4.45
N ILE A 124 0.46 9.47 5.67
CA ILE A 124 -0.76 9.34 6.47
C ILE A 124 -1.35 10.73 6.64
N ILE A 125 -2.61 10.91 6.27
CA ILE A 125 -3.37 12.12 6.57
C ILE A 125 -4.19 11.86 7.82
N GLU A 126 -4.04 12.68 8.86
CA GLU A 126 -4.80 12.55 10.09
C GLU A 126 -5.73 13.74 10.26
N VAL A 127 -6.97 13.45 10.65
CA VAL A 127 -7.96 14.43 11.11
C VAL A 127 -8.11 14.21 12.59
N ALA A 128 -7.86 15.24 13.40
CA ALA A 128 -7.89 15.14 14.85
C ALA A 128 -8.71 16.28 15.46
N LEU A 129 -9.58 15.93 16.41
CA LEU A 129 -10.16 16.89 17.34
C LEU A 129 -9.24 16.97 18.56
N CYS A 130 -8.72 18.15 18.86
CA CYS A 130 -7.71 18.36 19.89
C CYS A 130 -8.10 19.47 20.87
N LEU A 131 -7.46 19.50 22.04
CA LEU A 131 -7.45 20.68 22.90
C LEU A 131 -6.65 21.82 22.25
N GLY A 132 -7.30 22.95 22.06
CA GLY A 132 -6.71 24.19 21.54
C GLY A 132 -6.04 25.06 22.61
N LYS A 133 -6.16 24.69 23.89
CA LYS A 133 -5.48 25.36 25.01
C LYS A 133 -5.17 24.37 26.13
N GLN A 134 -4.25 24.75 27.00
CA GLN A 134 -3.98 24.00 28.23
C GLN A 134 -5.11 24.23 29.25
N LEU A 135 -5.59 23.14 29.88
CA LEU A 135 -6.60 23.15 30.92
C LEU A 135 -6.01 22.72 32.26
N THR A 136 -6.74 22.95 33.34
CA THR A 136 -6.37 22.44 34.66
C THR A 136 -6.39 20.91 34.67
N LYS A 137 -5.30 20.30 35.12
CA LYS A 137 -5.14 18.84 35.20
C LYS A 137 -6.21 18.25 36.14
N LYS A 138 -7.04 17.37 35.60
CA LYS A 138 -8.00 16.56 36.37
C LYS A 138 -7.82 15.08 36.00
N PRO A 139 -7.96 14.14 36.97
CA PRO A 139 -7.91 12.72 36.68
C PRO A 139 -8.90 12.34 35.57
N GLY A 140 -8.45 11.54 34.61
CA GLY A 140 -9.30 11.06 33.50
C GLY A 140 -9.76 12.14 32.51
N SER A 141 -9.21 13.35 32.53
CA SER A 141 -9.55 14.45 31.61
C SER A 141 -8.32 14.89 30.80
N PRO A 142 -8.50 15.30 29.53
CA PRO A 142 -7.43 15.90 28.75
C PRO A 142 -7.08 17.29 29.33
N PHE A 143 -5.80 17.67 29.29
CA PHE A 143 -5.36 18.93 29.90
C PHE A 143 -4.20 19.62 29.20
N LEU A 144 -3.40 18.94 28.38
CA LEU A 144 -2.33 19.59 27.61
C LEU A 144 -2.85 20.09 26.27
N LEU A 145 -2.32 21.24 25.83
CA LEU A 145 -2.49 21.73 24.47
C LEU A 145 -2.10 20.63 23.47
N GLY A 146 -2.94 20.40 22.47
CA GLY A 146 -2.73 19.39 21.44
C GLY A 146 -3.07 17.95 21.84
N HIS A 147 -3.56 17.71 23.06
CA HIS A 147 -4.16 16.40 23.37
C HIS A 147 -5.35 16.15 22.43
N TRP A 148 -5.22 15.12 21.60
CA TRP A 148 -6.28 14.67 20.74
C TRP A 148 -7.34 13.90 21.54
N LEU A 149 -8.60 14.11 21.17
CA LEU A 149 -9.82 13.57 21.77
C LEU A 149 -10.48 12.56 20.82
N SER A 150 -10.39 12.84 19.52
CA SER A 150 -10.83 11.99 18.43
C SER A 150 -9.79 12.07 17.32
N LYS A 151 -9.53 10.96 16.64
CA LYS A 151 -8.59 10.93 15.52
C LYS A 151 -9.01 9.88 14.49
N LYS A 152 -9.06 10.28 13.23
CA LYS A 152 -9.19 9.38 12.08
C LYS A 152 -7.97 9.56 11.18
N SER A 153 -7.37 8.45 10.75
CA SER A 153 -6.15 8.44 9.94
C SER A 153 -6.42 7.74 8.61
N PHE A 154 -6.04 8.39 7.51
CA PHE A 154 -6.11 7.88 6.15
C PHE A 154 -4.69 7.54 5.69
N ALA A 155 -4.38 6.26 5.58
CA ALA A 155 -3.10 5.80 5.11
C ALA A 155 -3.09 5.72 3.59
N ILE A 156 -2.26 6.55 2.96
CA ILE A 156 -2.01 6.57 1.52
C ILE A 156 -0.71 5.82 1.30
N LYS A 157 -0.85 4.56 0.89
CA LYS A 157 0.29 3.68 0.64
C LYS A 157 0.48 3.57 -0.85
N THR A 158 1.73 3.60 -1.30
CA THR A 158 2.02 2.95 -2.56
C THR A 158 1.67 1.48 -2.34
N PRO A 159 0.90 0.83 -3.23
CA PRO A 159 0.71 -0.59 -3.13
C PRO A 159 2.11 -1.17 -3.02
N LYS A 160 2.40 -1.79 -1.88
CA LYS A 160 3.41 -2.83 -1.89
C LYS A 160 2.86 -3.75 -2.95
N LEU A 161 3.57 -3.88 -4.07
CA LEU A 161 3.51 -5.10 -4.87
C LEU A 161 3.33 -6.19 -3.82
N ALA A 162 2.16 -6.83 -3.81
CA ALA A 162 1.99 -8.02 -2.99
C ALA A 162 3.30 -8.78 -3.20
N GLU A 163 4.02 -9.11 -2.13
CA GLU A 163 5.21 -9.94 -2.24
C GLU A 163 4.69 -11.22 -2.89
N ALA A 164 4.68 -11.24 -4.22
CA ALA A 164 3.91 -12.21 -4.97
C ALA A 164 4.49 -13.60 -4.68
N PHE A 165 5.75 -13.60 -4.23
CA PHE A 165 6.52 -14.73 -3.78
C PHE A 165 7.45 -14.23 -2.66
N PRO A 166 7.49 -14.86 -1.47
CA PRO A 166 8.46 -14.52 -0.43
C PRO A 166 9.87 -14.78 -0.95
N ILE A 167 10.73 -13.77 -0.85
CA ILE A 167 12.14 -13.86 -1.26
C ILE A 167 12.96 -14.37 -0.07
N GLN A 168 13.62 -15.51 -0.25
CA GLN A 168 14.50 -16.15 0.75
C GLN A 168 15.96 -15.94 0.34
N PRO A 169 16.74 -15.12 1.07
CA PRO A 169 18.18 -15.02 0.88
C PRO A 169 18.87 -16.34 1.26
N MET A 170 19.81 -16.79 0.43
CA MET A 170 20.56 -18.05 0.59
C MET A 170 22.07 -17.79 0.50
N THR A 171 22.86 -18.40 1.40
CA THR A 171 24.33 -18.42 1.32
C THR A 171 24.85 -19.50 0.39
N ASP A 172 26.15 -19.49 0.08
CA ASP A 172 26.79 -20.53 -0.73
C ASP A 172 26.68 -21.92 -0.09
N GLU A 173 26.77 -22.01 1.23
CA GLU A 173 26.63 -23.25 1.98
C GLU A 173 25.21 -23.80 1.87
N GLU A 174 24.21 -22.92 1.98
CA GLU A 174 22.80 -23.30 1.86
C GLU A 174 22.46 -23.76 0.45
N TRP A 175 22.98 -23.09 -0.60
CA TRP A 175 22.82 -23.52 -1.99
C TRP A 175 23.42 -24.91 -2.25
N LYS A 176 24.65 -25.15 -1.75
CA LYS A 176 25.29 -26.47 -1.85
C LYS A 176 24.47 -27.55 -1.15
N LEU A 177 23.92 -27.24 0.02
CA LEU A 177 23.11 -28.18 0.80
C LEU A 177 21.86 -28.65 0.05
N ILE A 178 21.24 -27.77 -0.73
CA ILE A 178 20.07 -28.10 -1.56
C ILE A 178 20.42 -28.54 -3.00
N GLY A 179 21.70 -28.85 -3.27
CA GLY A 179 22.16 -29.45 -4.53
C GLY A 179 22.40 -28.46 -5.67
N TYR A 180 22.41 -27.16 -5.41
CA TYR A 180 22.74 -26.15 -6.41
C TYR A 180 24.23 -25.75 -6.37
N PRO A 181 24.80 -25.25 -7.47
CA PRO A 181 26.14 -24.69 -7.47
C PRO A 181 26.28 -23.52 -6.48
N ALA A 182 27.49 -23.35 -5.93
CA ALA A 182 27.86 -22.11 -5.25
C ALA A 182 27.67 -20.91 -6.19
N LYS A 183 27.35 -19.74 -5.65
CA LYS A 183 27.07 -18.50 -6.40
C LYS A 183 25.85 -18.59 -7.32
N THR A 184 24.91 -19.49 -7.05
CA THR A 184 23.60 -19.47 -7.72
C THR A 184 22.89 -18.15 -7.46
N LEU A 185 22.52 -17.43 -8.53
CA LEU A 185 21.94 -16.09 -8.44
C LEU A 185 20.55 -16.13 -7.79
N TYR A 186 19.67 -16.99 -8.32
CA TYR A 186 18.32 -17.20 -7.80
C TYR A 186 17.79 -18.58 -8.21
N SER A 187 16.73 -19.04 -7.55
CA SER A 187 15.90 -20.16 -8.00
C SER A 187 14.43 -19.88 -7.70
N VAL A 188 13.55 -20.39 -8.54
CA VAL A 188 12.10 -20.26 -8.39
C VAL A 188 11.53 -21.66 -8.24
N GLN A 189 10.87 -21.91 -7.12
CA GLN A 189 10.14 -23.14 -6.88
C GLN A 189 8.65 -22.83 -6.97
N TYR A 190 8.04 -23.18 -8.11
CA TYR A 190 6.60 -23.05 -8.29
C TYR A 190 5.87 -24.07 -7.38
N ILE A 191 4.84 -23.61 -6.68
CA ILE A 191 4.05 -24.42 -5.72
C ILE A 191 2.74 -24.86 -6.36
N GLY A 192 2.05 -23.97 -7.09
CA GLY A 192 0.76 -24.25 -7.72
C GLY A 192 -0.23 -23.08 -7.62
N GLY A 193 -1.35 -23.19 -8.33
CA GLY A 193 -2.52 -22.31 -8.19
C GLY A 193 -2.45 -21.01 -8.99
N PHE A 194 -1.66 -20.97 -10.06
CA PHE A 194 -1.55 -19.77 -10.90
C PHE A 194 -2.86 -19.47 -11.64
N ASN A 195 -3.66 -20.49 -11.94
CA ASN A 195 -5.00 -20.33 -12.50
C ASN A 195 -6.14 -20.66 -11.52
N ASP A 196 -5.85 -20.81 -10.23
CA ASP A 196 -6.88 -21.05 -9.20
C ASP A 196 -7.29 -19.75 -8.50
N PRO A 197 -8.56 -19.60 -8.06
CA PRO A 197 -8.96 -18.49 -7.21
C PRO A 197 -8.16 -18.47 -5.90
N VAL A 198 -7.49 -17.34 -5.60
CA VAL A 198 -6.51 -17.26 -4.50
C VAL A 198 -7.20 -17.23 -3.14
N ALA A 199 -6.80 -18.13 -2.24
CA ALA A 199 -7.04 -17.97 -0.80
C ALA A 199 -6.05 -16.92 -0.24
N LYS A 200 -6.51 -16.02 0.64
CA LYS A 200 -5.77 -14.83 1.11
C LYS A 200 -4.34 -15.05 1.65
N ASP A 201 -3.93 -16.29 1.92
CA ASP A 201 -2.65 -16.66 2.53
C ASP A 201 -1.83 -17.68 1.71
N SER A 202 -2.18 -17.97 0.46
CA SER A 202 -1.43 -18.93 -0.38
C SER A 202 -0.33 -18.25 -1.20
N HIS A 203 0.91 -18.75 -1.12
CA HIS A 203 2.01 -18.36 -1.99
C HIS A 203 2.10 -19.28 -3.22
N LEU A 204 2.25 -18.68 -4.40
CA LEU A 204 2.30 -19.38 -5.68
C LEU A 204 3.68 -19.98 -5.98
N ALA A 205 4.72 -19.40 -5.41
CA ALA A 205 6.10 -19.86 -5.55
C ALA A 205 6.95 -19.42 -4.35
N THR A 206 8.06 -20.13 -4.15
CA THR A 206 9.15 -19.69 -3.28
C THR A 206 10.30 -19.20 -4.15
N VAL A 207 10.74 -17.97 -3.94
CA VAL A 207 11.90 -17.41 -4.65
C VAL A 207 13.08 -17.41 -3.70
N ARG A 208 14.16 -18.08 -4.08
CA ARG A 208 15.44 -18.03 -3.37
C ARG A 208 16.42 -17.16 -4.14
N ILE A 209 17.19 -16.33 -3.47
CA ILE A 209 18.18 -15.43 -4.09
C ILE A 209 19.49 -15.47 -3.31
N HIS A 210 20.63 -15.31 -3.98
CA HIS A 210 21.90 -15.22 -3.27
C HIS A 210 21.91 -14.05 -2.26
N ALA A 211 22.33 -14.30 -1.03
CA ALA A 211 22.31 -13.33 0.06
C ALA A 211 23.08 -12.04 -0.27
N ASP A 212 24.28 -12.15 -0.85
CA ASP A 212 25.06 -10.98 -1.28
C ASP A 212 24.36 -10.12 -2.33
N VAL A 213 23.62 -10.76 -3.25
CA VAL A 213 22.89 -10.06 -4.31
C VAL A 213 21.67 -9.37 -3.72
N HIS A 214 20.89 -10.08 -2.90
CA HIS A 214 19.78 -9.50 -2.16
C HIS A 214 20.22 -8.30 -1.33
N LYS A 215 21.34 -8.41 -0.61
CA LYS A 215 21.91 -7.31 0.16
C LYS A 215 22.24 -6.12 -0.74
N LYS A 216 22.89 -6.34 -1.89
CA LYS A 216 23.22 -5.25 -2.83
C LYS A 216 22.00 -4.60 -3.46
N LEU A 217 20.96 -5.37 -3.78
CA LEU A 217 19.73 -4.88 -4.40
C LEU A 217 18.83 -4.11 -3.42
N THR A 218 19.00 -4.34 -2.11
CA THR A 218 18.25 -3.66 -1.05
C THR A 218 18.97 -2.45 -0.46
N LEU A 219 20.23 -2.21 -0.82
CA LEU A 219 20.98 -1.02 -0.40
C LEU A 219 20.53 0.24 -1.14
N GLU A 220 20.21 1.30 -0.39
CA GLU A 220 19.72 2.58 -0.89
C GLU A 220 20.73 3.30 -1.81
N SER A 221 22.02 3.15 -1.55
CA SER A 221 23.10 3.72 -2.37
C SER A 221 23.23 3.09 -3.77
N ALA A 222 22.58 1.95 -4.01
CA ALA A 222 22.64 1.22 -5.27
C ALA A 222 21.36 1.38 -6.12
N GLN A 223 20.40 2.21 -5.71
CA GLN A 223 19.07 2.30 -6.32
C GLN A 223 19.05 2.49 -7.85
N ARG A 224 20.00 3.25 -8.41
CA ARG A 224 20.09 3.49 -9.87
C ARG A 224 20.31 2.21 -10.67
N LEU A 225 21.05 1.24 -10.14
CA LEU A 225 21.31 -0.06 -10.79
C LEU A 225 20.40 -1.18 -10.24
N ALA A 226 20.03 -1.09 -8.96
CA ALA A 226 19.21 -2.08 -8.29
C ALA A 226 17.78 -2.12 -8.83
N LYS A 227 17.17 -0.96 -9.10
CA LYS A 227 15.79 -0.88 -9.62
C LYS A 227 15.62 -1.55 -11.00
N PRO A 228 16.49 -1.28 -12.00
CA PRO A 228 16.55 -2.04 -13.26
C PRO A 228 16.70 -3.55 -13.06
N MET A 229 17.64 -3.95 -12.21
CA MET A 229 17.97 -5.36 -11.99
C MET A 229 16.81 -6.11 -11.31
N MET A 230 16.16 -5.48 -10.34
CA MET A 230 14.97 -6.01 -9.68
C MET A 230 13.81 -6.21 -10.65
N ALA A 231 13.60 -5.28 -11.58
CA ALA A 231 12.59 -5.45 -12.63
C ALA A 231 12.95 -6.58 -13.60
N SER A 232 14.22 -6.71 -13.97
CA SER A 232 14.67 -7.83 -14.79
C SER A 232 14.46 -9.18 -14.09
N LEU A 233 14.80 -9.25 -12.80
CA LEU A 233 14.56 -10.44 -11.98
C LEU A 233 13.07 -10.75 -11.84
N ALA A 234 12.22 -9.74 -11.62
CA ALA A 234 10.77 -9.91 -11.52
C ALA A 234 10.17 -10.48 -12.82
N ALA A 235 10.62 -10.00 -13.98
CA ALA A 235 10.20 -10.53 -15.27
C ALA A 235 10.64 -11.99 -15.46
N GLU A 236 11.89 -12.31 -15.12
CA GLU A 236 12.41 -13.68 -15.22
C GLU A 236 11.69 -14.64 -14.26
N ILE A 237 11.47 -14.26 -13.01
CA ILE A 237 10.73 -15.05 -12.02
C ILE A 237 9.31 -15.32 -12.50
N THR A 238 8.63 -14.28 -13.00
CA THR A 238 7.28 -14.41 -13.54
C THR A 238 7.24 -15.35 -14.74
N GLY A 239 8.24 -15.25 -15.64
CA GLY A 239 8.40 -16.18 -16.75
C GLY A 239 8.55 -17.63 -16.29
N HIS A 240 9.36 -17.91 -15.26
CA HIS A 240 9.49 -19.26 -14.70
C HIS A 240 8.16 -19.82 -14.19
N ILE A 241 7.36 -18.99 -13.52
CA ILE A 241 6.04 -19.39 -13.00
C ILE A 241 5.08 -19.70 -14.14
N ILE A 242 5.07 -18.87 -15.19
CA ILE A 242 4.21 -19.10 -16.36
C ILE A 242 4.61 -20.41 -17.05
N ALA A 243 5.90 -20.64 -17.27
CA ALA A 243 6.40 -21.89 -17.84
C ALA A 243 6.07 -23.11 -16.97
N ALA A 244 6.17 -22.99 -15.66
CA ALA A 244 5.89 -24.08 -14.72
C ALA A 244 4.39 -24.37 -14.54
N SER A 245 3.52 -23.42 -14.85
CA SER A 245 2.08 -23.52 -14.65
C SER A 245 1.28 -23.89 -15.91
N VAL A 246 1.93 -24.09 -17.06
CA VAL A 246 1.27 -24.32 -18.36
C VAL A 246 0.16 -25.38 -18.28
N SER A 247 0.42 -26.50 -17.60
CA SER A 247 -0.55 -27.59 -17.45
C SER A 247 -1.83 -27.21 -16.71
N GLU A 248 -1.85 -26.12 -15.95
CA GLU A 248 -3.02 -25.66 -15.18
C GLU A 248 -4.02 -24.87 -16.04
N TRP A 249 -3.60 -24.32 -17.18
CA TRP A 249 -4.42 -23.38 -17.94
C TRP A 249 -4.33 -23.55 -19.46
N GLU A 250 -3.44 -24.40 -19.99
CA GLU A 250 -3.30 -24.60 -21.45
C GLU A 250 -4.58 -25.05 -22.15
N ASN A 251 -5.42 -25.82 -21.45
CA ASN A 251 -6.66 -26.40 -21.95
C ASN A 251 -7.91 -25.64 -21.46
N ALA A 252 -7.75 -24.58 -20.67
CA ALA A 252 -8.87 -23.77 -20.21
C ALA A 252 -9.29 -22.78 -21.29
N ASP A 253 -10.58 -22.52 -21.48
CA ASP A 253 -11.05 -21.52 -22.47
C ASP A 253 -10.79 -20.08 -22.00
N GLU A 254 -10.77 -19.86 -20.70
CA GLU A 254 -10.53 -18.57 -20.05
C GLU A 254 -9.72 -18.73 -18.75
N ALA A 255 -9.10 -17.64 -18.30
CA ALA A 255 -8.45 -17.59 -16.99
C ALA A 255 -9.51 -17.55 -15.88
N ALA A 256 -9.33 -18.33 -14.83
CA ALA A 256 -10.31 -18.39 -13.75
C ALA A 256 -10.48 -17.03 -13.07
N ALA A 257 -11.72 -16.64 -12.77
CA ALA A 257 -12.00 -15.37 -12.13
C ALA A 257 -11.29 -15.26 -10.77
N SER A 258 -10.65 -14.11 -10.51
CA SER A 258 -9.90 -13.84 -9.28
C SER A 258 -8.67 -14.74 -9.07
N SER A 259 -8.15 -15.36 -10.13
CA SER A 259 -6.86 -16.05 -10.12
C SER A 259 -5.68 -15.09 -10.35
N PRO A 260 -4.45 -15.50 -9.99
CA PRO A 260 -3.24 -14.75 -10.32
C PRO A 260 -3.08 -14.53 -11.83
N LEU A 261 -3.41 -15.53 -12.65
CA LEU A 261 -3.39 -15.44 -14.10
C LEU A 261 -4.38 -14.39 -14.61
N SER A 262 -5.61 -14.33 -14.07
CA SER A 262 -6.58 -13.29 -14.44
C SER A 262 -6.09 -11.88 -14.10
N ALA A 263 -5.42 -11.71 -12.94
CA ALA A 263 -4.82 -10.45 -12.53
C ALA A 263 -3.60 -10.09 -13.40
N PHE A 264 -2.82 -11.09 -13.82
CA PHE A 264 -1.73 -10.91 -14.77
C PHE A 264 -2.24 -10.43 -16.13
N LEU A 265 -3.23 -11.10 -16.73
CA LEU A 265 -3.79 -10.73 -18.03
C LEU A 265 -4.36 -9.31 -18.03
N LYS A 266 -5.10 -8.92 -16.97
CA LYS A 266 -5.60 -7.55 -16.80
C LYS A 266 -4.50 -6.49 -16.75
N ARG A 267 -3.30 -6.83 -16.28
CA ARG A 267 -2.15 -5.89 -16.31
C ARG A 267 -1.58 -5.78 -17.71
N ILE A 268 -1.40 -6.90 -18.41
CA ILE A 268 -0.89 -6.90 -19.78
C ILE A 268 -1.86 -6.20 -20.75
N GLU A 269 -3.17 -6.36 -20.57
CA GLU A 269 -4.20 -5.66 -21.36
C GLU A 269 -4.07 -4.12 -21.29
N ARG A 270 -3.54 -3.57 -20.18
CA ARG A 270 -3.27 -2.12 -20.08
C ARG A 270 -2.11 -1.67 -20.96
N ILE A 271 -1.20 -2.58 -21.32
CA ILE A 271 -0.02 -2.32 -22.14
C ILE A 271 -0.34 -2.60 -23.61
N ASP A 272 -1.01 -3.71 -23.88
CA ASP A 272 -1.52 -4.11 -25.18
C ASP A 272 -3.01 -4.43 -25.06
N PRO A 273 -3.91 -3.47 -25.38
CA PRO A 273 -5.36 -3.67 -25.30
C PRO A 273 -5.89 -4.77 -26.23
N ALA A 274 -5.12 -5.18 -27.23
CA ALA A 274 -5.46 -6.29 -28.10
C ALA A 274 -4.96 -7.64 -27.57
N PHE A 275 -4.36 -7.68 -26.37
CA PHE A 275 -3.84 -8.90 -25.76
C PHE A 275 -4.99 -9.74 -25.21
N THR A 276 -5.09 -10.98 -25.69
CA THR A 276 -6.15 -11.93 -25.30
C THR A 276 -5.55 -13.13 -24.59
N PHE A 277 -6.40 -13.92 -23.94
CA PHE A 277 -5.95 -15.17 -23.32
C PHE A 277 -5.39 -16.17 -24.34
N GLU A 278 -5.94 -16.20 -25.55
CA GLU A 278 -5.38 -17.03 -26.64
C GLU A 278 -3.98 -16.57 -27.07
N LYS A 279 -3.74 -15.26 -27.19
CA LYS A 279 -2.38 -14.73 -27.44
C LYS A 279 -1.42 -15.06 -26.30
N PHE A 280 -1.90 -15.03 -25.05
CA PHE A 280 -1.11 -15.44 -23.90
C PHE A 280 -0.65 -16.91 -24.04
N LYS A 281 -1.57 -17.83 -24.38
CA LYS A 281 -1.22 -19.23 -24.62
C LYS A 281 -0.24 -19.40 -25.77
N GLU A 282 -0.44 -18.66 -26.87
CA GLU A 282 0.48 -18.67 -28.01
C GLU A 282 1.89 -18.26 -27.58
N TYR A 283 2.01 -17.11 -26.90
CA TYR A 283 3.32 -16.56 -26.51
C TYR A 283 4.00 -17.38 -25.41
N ALA A 284 3.24 -18.03 -24.54
CA ALA A 284 3.79 -18.92 -23.53
C ALA A 284 4.34 -20.24 -24.12
N LYS A 285 3.85 -20.66 -25.30
CA LYS A 285 4.36 -21.85 -26.03
C LYS A 285 5.61 -21.56 -26.85
N GLU A 286 5.94 -20.29 -27.12
CA GLU A 286 7.17 -19.93 -27.81
C GLU A 286 8.41 -20.33 -26.96
N PRO A 287 9.43 -20.98 -27.54
CA PRO A 287 10.66 -21.30 -26.81
C PRO A 287 11.30 -20.05 -26.20
N GLY A 288 11.39 -20.02 -24.86
CA GLY A 288 11.93 -18.88 -24.12
C GLY A 288 10.95 -17.71 -23.91
N MET A 289 9.72 -17.82 -24.42
CA MET A 289 8.62 -16.86 -24.26
C MET A 289 9.01 -15.39 -24.57
N PRO A 290 9.71 -15.11 -25.68
CA PRO A 290 10.35 -13.80 -25.91
C PRO A 290 9.37 -12.64 -25.91
N ARG A 291 8.19 -12.81 -26.53
CA ARG A 291 7.15 -11.76 -26.57
C ARG A 291 6.52 -11.52 -25.21
N LEU A 292 6.26 -12.59 -24.46
CA LEU A 292 5.73 -12.50 -23.11
C LEU A 292 6.74 -11.82 -22.17
N LYS A 293 8.03 -12.15 -22.28
CA LYS A 293 9.11 -11.49 -21.54
C LYS A 293 9.22 -10.01 -21.88
N ALA A 294 9.09 -9.64 -23.16
CA ALA A 294 9.08 -8.23 -23.56
C ALA A 294 7.92 -7.45 -22.90
N LEU A 295 6.71 -8.05 -22.87
CA LEU A 295 5.56 -7.47 -22.18
C LEU A 295 5.77 -7.39 -20.65
N LEU A 296 6.36 -8.41 -20.03
CA LEU A 296 6.74 -8.41 -18.62
C LEU A 296 7.74 -7.31 -18.30
N HIS A 297 8.71 -7.05 -19.17
CA HIS A 297 9.64 -5.93 -19.00
C HIS A 297 8.95 -4.57 -19.19
N ALA A 298 8.01 -4.45 -20.14
CA ALA A 298 7.25 -3.22 -20.36
C ALA A 298 6.27 -2.90 -19.22
N ASP A 299 5.77 -3.91 -18.51
CA ASP A 299 4.93 -3.80 -17.30
C ASP A 299 5.70 -3.19 -16.12
N GLN A 300 7.02 -3.41 -16.07
CA GLN A 300 7.84 -2.88 -14.99
C GLN A 300 8.18 -1.40 -15.22
N GLN A 301 7.65 -0.51 -14.37
CA GLN A 301 7.98 0.93 -14.36
C GLN A 301 9.49 1.23 -14.38
N SER A 302 10.32 0.31 -13.87
CA SER A 302 11.77 0.43 -13.86
C SER A 302 12.40 0.50 -15.27
N VAL A 303 11.83 -0.16 -16.28
CA VAL A 303 12.36 -0.14 -17.65
C VAL A 303 12.09 1.20 -18.32
N ARG A 304 10.90 1.78 -18.13
CA ARG A 304 10.58 3.15 -18.60
C ARG A 304 11.51 4.18 -17.97
N SER A 305 11.81 4.06 -16.67
CA SER A 305 12.75 4.99 -16.00
C SER A 305 14.21 4.90 -16.47
N ILE A 306 14.59 3.86 -17.23
CA ILE A 306 15.92 3.74 -17.86
C ILE A 306 15.87 4.20 -19.32
N ALA A 307 14.78 3.88 -20.03
CA ALA A 307 14.63 4.18 -21.45
C ALA A 307 14.28 5.65 -21.72
N GLU A 308 13.61 6.31 -20.77
CA GLU A 308 13.09 7.68 -20.88
C GLU A 308 13.87 8.69 -19.99
N GLY A 309 14.90 8.23 -19.27
CA GLY A 309 15.77 9.06 -18.43
C GLY A 309 17.10 9.36 -19.10
#